data_AF-A0A9W6DKN0-F1
#
_entry.id   AF-A0A9W6DKN0-F1
#
_cell.length_a   1.000
_cell.length_b   1.000
_cell.length_c   1.000
_cell.angle_alpha   90.00
_cell.angle_beta   90.00
_cell.angle_gamma   90.00
#
_symmetry.space_group_name_H-M   'P 1'
#
loop_
_entity.id
_entity.type
_entity.pdbx_description
1 polymer ?
#
loop_
_entity_poly.entity_id
_entity_poly.type
_entity_poly.pdbx_seq_one_letter_code
_entity_poly.pdbx_strand_id
1 'polypeptide(L)'
;MGVDQRRVAVFGGALALRLLLSVLFPSLPDLLTGRVEVSTPVTSFKRLQEGLFLYMRNVSPYDGGVFHQAPLLLPLFSLLPNAQSHPIPTAVFYSLVDLVNANALITISDSGQAVSGRFYSAVRKHIRWDGVSIAAWFLFNPFTIATCLGRSTGVFTTTGILYAFSSAVTGNSLNAMLSLGLASYLSIYPALLFIPLVLLCYDQRVQKTKVSSGVLPFALQHFAVFIACIAGLLGISTLLIGDFYTFISATYGVQLLVPDLTPNVGLWWYFFIEIFDSFREFFLGVFWLHLAAYMGGLTVRLRRQPLFVLTSLLGIFAIFKPYPSISDASLYFALLPLYRHLFPLMRYTFFAISALLYATLLGPAFYHLWIYAGSGNANFFYAITLVWSLGLSILLADTIFAALRDEWEHDNPELRGKEVRQV
;
A
#
# COMPACT_ATOMS: atom_id res chain seq x y z
N MET A 1 26.01 -9.16 21.51
CA MET A 1 25.24 -8.06 20.88
C MET A 1 24.11 -7.70 21.83
N GLY A 2 24.14 -6.52 22.44
CA GLY A 2 23.07 -6.08 23.32
C GLY A 2 21.77 -5.95 22.55
N VAL A 3 20.68 -6.50 23.08
CA VAL A 3 19.34 -6.28 22.54
C VAL A 3 19.09 -4.77 22.51
N ASP A 4 18.77 -4.22 21.34
CA ASP A 4 18.41 -2.80 21.21
C ASP A 4 17.13 -2.54 22.01
N GLN A 5 17.29 -2.02 23.23
CA GLN A 5 16.21 -1.78 24.18
C GLN A 5 15.14 -0.86 23.60
N ARG A 6 15.52 0.10 22.74
CA ARG A 6 14.58 1.03 22.10
C ARG A 6 13.70 0.29 21.11
N ARG A 7 14.29 -0.58 20.28
CA ARG A 7 13.56 -1.40 19.32
C ARG A 7 12.58 -2.34 20.03
N VAL A 8 13.01 -3.00 21.10
CA VAL A 8 12.13 -3.87 21.90
C VAL A 8 10.98 -3.09 22.52
N ALA A 9 11.24 -1.89 23.07
CA ALA A 9 10.21 -1.05 23.65
C ALA A 9 9.16 -0.61 22.60
N VAL A 10 9.60 -0.19 21.41
CA VAL A 10 8.70 0.21 20.32
C VAL A 10 7.83 -0.96 19.84
N PHE A 11 8.43 -2.12 19.60
CA PHE A 11 7.71 -3.30 19.10
C PHE A 11 6.78 -3.87 20.17
N GLY A 12 7.26 -3.98 21.41
CA GLY A 12 6.48 -4.44 22.55
C GLY A 12 5.31 -3.50 22.86
N GLY A 13 5.54 -2.18 22.84
CA GLY A 13 4.49 -1.17 23.04
C GLY A 13 3.43 -1.21 21.95
N ALA A 14 3.83 -1.38 20.68
CA ALA A 14 2.91 -1.49 19.55
C ALA A 14 2.03 -2.75 19.62
N LEU A 15 2.60 -3.89 20.02
CA LEU A 15 1.86 -5.14 20.23
C LEU A 15 0.91 -5.01 21.43
N ALA A 16 1.42 -4.51 22.56
CA ALA A 16 0.62 -4.31 23.77
C ALA A 16 -0.56 -3.37 23.51
N LEU A 17 -0.36 -2.28 22.77
CA LEU A 17 -1.43 -1.35 22.40
C LEU A 17 -2.55 -2.04 21.61
N ARG A 18 -2.21 -2.82 20.57
CA ARG A 18 -3.19 -3.54 19.75
C ARG A 18 -3.99 -4.55 20.57
N LEU A 19 -3.30 -5.33 21.42
CA LEU A 19 -3.95 -6.31 22.29
C LEU A 19 -4.82 -5.65 23.35
N LEU A 20 -4.34 -4.56 23.96
CA LEU A 20 -5.09 -3.79 24.95
C LEU A 20 -6.35 -3.17 24.34
N LEU A 21 -6.27 -2.60 23.13
CA LEU A 21 -7.44 -2.08 22.43
C LEU A 21 -8.46 -3.18 22.12
N SER A 22 -8.02 -4.36 21.65
CA SER A 22 -8.92 -5.50 21.39
C SER A 22 -9.58 -6.06 22.65
N VAL A 23 -8.89 -6.03 23.80
CA VAL A 23 -9.42 -6.53 25.07
C VAL A 23 -10.33 -5.51 25.76
N LEU A 24 -9.95 -4.24 25.80
CA LEU A 24 -10.75 -3.18 26.44
C LEU A 24 -11.98 -2.80 25.61
N PHE A 25 -11.91 -2.91 24.29
CA PHE A 25 -13.00 -2.59 23.37
C PHE A 25 -13.29 -3.79 22.44
N PRO A 26 -13.93 -4.86 22.93
CA PRO A 26 -14.13 -6.09 22.17
C PRO A 26 -14.99 -5.90 20.91
N SER A 27 -15.86 -4.88 20.86
CA SER A 27 -16.66 -4.54 19.69
C SER A 27 -15.91 -3.71 18.64
N LEU A 28 -14.74 -3.15 18.98
CA LEU A 28 -13.99 -2.25 18.11
C LEU A 28 -13.50 -2.92 16.80
N PRO A 29 -12.94 -4.15 16.82
CA PRO A 29 -12.58 -4.85 15.59
C PRO A 29 -13.76 -5.03 14.64
N ASP A 30 -14.93 -5.42 15.14
CA ASP A 30 -16.11 -5.65 14.29
C ASP A 30 -16.74 -4.36 13.76
N LEU A 31 -16.70 -3.29 14.57
CA LEU A 31 -17.05 -1.94 14.14
C LEU A 31 -16.14 -1.50 12.99
N LEU A 32 -14.82 -1.62 13.14
CA LEU A 32 -13.84 -1.22 12.13
C LEU A 32 -13.93 -2.06 10.86
N THR A 33 -14.16 -3.37 10.97
CA THR A 33 -14.41 -4.23 9.79
C THR A 33 -15.68 -3.79 9.02
N GLY A 34 -16.64 -3.13 9.67
CA GLY A 34 -17.82 -2.56 9.02
C GLY A 34 -17.61 -1.18 8.37
N ARG A 35 -16.46 -0.54 8.57
CA ARG A 35 -16.18 0.80 8.02
C ARG A 35 -15.66 0.71 6.59
N VAL A 36 -16.27 1.50 5.71
CA VAL A 36 -15.93 1.58 4.28
C VAL A 36 -14.54 2.15 4.00
N GLU A 37 -13.99 2.88 4.98
CA GLU A 37 -12.64 3.44 4.94
C GLU A 37 -11.57 2.37 5.19
N VAL A 38 -11.91 1.32 5.95
CA VAL A 38 -10.99 0.25 6.39
C VAL A 38 -11.12 -1.00 5.51
N SER A 39 -12.36 -1.35 5.15
CA SER A 39 -12.72 -2.61 4.50
C SER A 39 -13.35 -2.33 3.15
N THR A 40 -12.70 -2.77 2.08
CA THR A 40 -13.22 -2.68 0.71
C THR A 40 -13.72 -4.03 0.20
N PRO A 41 -14.46 -4.08 -0.92
CA PRO A 41 -14.90 -5.34 -1.54
C PRO A 41 -13.81 -6.39 -1.70
N VAL A 42 -12.57 -5.96 -1.96
CA VAL A 42 -11.41 -6.82 -2.24
C VAL A 42 -10.47 -7.02 -1.05
N THR A 43 -10.74 -6.41 0.12
CA THR A 43 -9.89 -6.54 1.33
C THR A 43 -10.64 -6.88 2.61
N SER A 44 -11.97 -7.05 2.53
CA SER A 44 -12.83 -7.20 3.69
C SER A 44 -12.62 -8.50 4.46
N PHE A 45 -12.41 -8.40 5.78
CA PHE A 45 -12.37 -9.59 6.64
C PHE A 45 -13.71 -10.33 6.70
N LYS A 46 -14.85 -9.60 6.68
CA LYS A 46 -16.19 -10.22 6.67
C LYS A 46 -16.39 -11.09 5.43
N ARG A 47 -16.01 -10.56 4.25
CA ARG A 47 -16.10 -11.32 2.99
C ARG A 47 -15.14 -12.52 2.97
N LEU A 48 -13.97 -12.40 3.61
CA LEU A 48 -13.06 -13.53 3.80
C LEU A 48 -13.67 -14.62 4.69
N GLN A 49 -14.34 -14.26 5.79
CA GLN A 49 -15.00 -15.24 6.66
C GLN A 49 -16.12 -15.99 5.94
N GLU A 50 -16.87 -15.32 5.06
CA GLU A 50 -17.87 -15.97 4.20
C GLU A 50 -17.22 -16.94 3.20
N GLY A 51 -16.16 -16.50 2.50
CA GLY A 51 -15.40 -17.38 1.61
C GLY A 51 -14.81 -18.59 2.34
N LEU A 52 -14.30 -18.39 3.56
CA LEU A 52 -13.79 -19.45 4.42
C LEU A 52 -14.89 -20.43 4.85
N PHE A 53 -16.08 -19.92 5.18
CA PHE A 53 -17.23 -20.73 5.56
C PHE A 53 -17.67 -21.68 4.43
N LEU A 54 -17.68 -21.20 3.18
CA LEU A 54 -17.97 -22.01 2.00
C LEU A 54 -16.84 -23.00 1.72
N TYR A 55 -15.59 -22.53 1.76
CA TYR A 55 -14.39 -23.36 1.58
C TYR A 55 -14.36 -24.57 2.52
N MET A 56 -14.62 -24.36 3.82
CA MET A 56 -14.64 -25.42 4.82
C MET A 56 -15.75 -26.46 4.61
N ARG A 57 -16.75 -26.17 3.78
CA ARG A 57 -17.85 -27.09 3.41
C ARG A 57 -17.66 -27.70 2.04
N ASN A 58 -16.48 -27.56 1.43
CA ASN A 58 -16.19 -27.98 0.05
C ASN A 58 -17.16 -27.37 -0.98
N VAL A 59 -17.65 -26.15 -0.70
CA VAL A 59 -18.39 -25.33 -1.66
C VAL A 59 -17.43 -24.29 -2.23
N SER A 60 -17.57 -23.93 -3.50
CA SER A 60 -16.70 -22.91 -4.10
C SER A 60 -16.85 -21.60 -3.32
N PRO A 61 -15.73 -21.00 -2.86
CA PRO A 61 -15.75 -19.73 -2.12
C PRO A 61 -16.36 -18.57 -2.90
N TYR A 62 -16.42 -18.70 -4.24
CA TYR A 62 -16.84 -17.66 -5.16
C TYR A 62 -18.31 -17.76 -5.55
N ASP A 63 -19.00 -18.85 -5.21
CA ASP A 63 -20.40 -19.10 -5.59
C ASP A 63 -21.36 -18.07 -4.97
N GLY A 64 -21.03 -17.54 -3.79
CA GLY A 64 -21.82 -16.51 -3.12
C GLY A 64 -21.69 -15.11 -3.73
N GLY A 65 -20.78 -14.89 -4.69
CA GLY A 65 -20.55 -13.58 -5.33
C GLY A 65 -19.99 -12.48 -4.42
N VAL A 66 -19.67 -12.79 -3.15
CA VAL A 66 -19.21 -11.82 -2.15
C VAL A 66 -17.68 -11.86 -1.96
N PHE A 67 -17.05 -13.02 -2.12
CA PHE A 67 -15.63 -13.20 -1.92
C PHE A 67 -14.84 -12.84 -3.19
N HIS A 68 -13.95 -11.85 -3.10
CA HIS A 68 -13.14 -11.34 -4.24
C HIS A 68 -11.64 -11.33 -3.96
N GLN A 69 -11.17 -12.23 -3.10
CA GLN A 69 -9.79 -12.27 -2.65
C GLN A 69 -9.08 -13.53 -3.13
N ALA A 70 -7.76 -13.51 -3.05
CA ALA A 70 -6.93 -14.60 -3.55
C ALA A 70 -7.18 -15.92 -2.80
N PRO A 71 -7.32 -17.08 -3.49
CA PRO A 71 -7.62 -18.36 -2.87
C PRO A 71 -6.67 -18.79 -1.76
N LEU A 72 -5.37 -18.46 -1.87
CA LEU A 72 -4.36 -18.87 -0.88
C LEU A 72 -4.54 -18.23 0.51
N LEU A 73 -5.38 -17.20 0.63
CA LEU A 73 -5.78 -16.68 1.94
C LEU A 73 -6.66 -17.69 2.70
N LEU A 74 -7.49 -18.47 2.01
CA LEU A 74 -8.40 -19.42 2.64
C LEU A 74 -7.68 -20.50 3.47
N PRO A 75 -6.69 -21.26 2.94
CA PRO A 75 -5.95 -22.22 3.75
C PRO A 75 -5.09 -21.55 4.82
N LEU A 76 -4.63 -20.31 4.62
CA LEU A 76 -3.91 -19.57 5.66
C LEU A 76 -4.83 -19.28 6.86
N PHE A 77 -6.07 -18.86 6.61
CA PHE A 77 -7.03 -18.52 7.64
C PHE A 77 -7.79 -19.72 8.21
N SER A 78 -7.83 -20.87 7.51
CA SER A 78 -8.38 -22.11 8.07
C SER A 78 -7.51 -22.70 9.21
N LEU A 79 -6.24 -22.32 9.28
CA LEU A 79 -5.32 -22.68 10.36
C LEU A 79 -5.58 -21.88 11.65
N LEU A 80 -6.28 -20.75 11.55
CA LEU A 80 -6.60 -19.92 12.71
C LEU A 80 -7.94 -20.34 13.33
N PRO A 81 -8.08 -20.27 14.66
CA PRO A 81 -9.38 -20.42 15.31
C PRO A 81 -10.40 -19.42 14.77
N ASN A 82 -11.69 -19.77 14.85
CA ASN A 82 -12.76 -18.87 14.45
C ASN A 82 -12.66 -17.54 15.23
N ALA A 83 -12.52 -16.44 14.49
CA ALA A 83 -12.29 -15.12 15.07
C ALA A 83 -13.47 -14.61 15.92
N GLN A 84 -14.68 -15.14 15.72
CA GLN A 84 -15.86 -14.77 16.51
C GLN A 84 -15.82 -15.41 17.90
N SER A 85 -15.37 -16.67 18.02
CA SER A 85 -15.26 -17.35 19.32
C SER A 85 -13.94 -17.09 20.02
N HIS A 86 -12.85 -16.97 19.26
CA HIS A 86 -11.49 -16.75 19.76
C HIS A 86 -10.83 -15.59 19.00
N PRO A 87 -11.08 -14.32 19.39
CA PRO A 87 -10.57 -13.15 18.67
C PRO A 87 -9.07 -12.90 18.89
N ILE A 88 -8.51 -13.36 20.02
CA ILE A 88 -7.12 -13.07 20.42
C ILE A 88 -6.08 -13.64 19.44
N PRO A 89 -6.14 -14.92 19.00
CA PRO A 89 -5.22 -15.45 17.99
C PRO A 89 -5.18 -14.62 16.71
N THR A 90 -6.34 -14.21 16.19
CA THR A 90 -6.41 -13.33 15.01
C THR A 90 -5.78 -11.96 15.30
N ALA A 91 -6.09 -11.34 16.44
CA ALA A 91 -5.49 -10.07 16.82
C ALA A 91 -3.96 -10.13 16.95
N VAL A 92 -3.43 -11.20 17.55
CA VAL A 92 -1.99 -11.48 17.62
C VAL A 92 -1.40 -11.65 16.22
N PHE A 93 -2.05 -12.43 15.36
CA PHE A 93 -1.58 -12.68 13.99
C PHE A 93 -1.42 -11.38 13.19
N TYR A 94 -2.46 -10.53 13.13
CA TYR A 94 -2.36 -9.25 12.44
C TYR A 94 -1.33 -8.31 13.08
N SER A 95 -1.23 -8.29 14.42
CA SER A 95 -0.21 -7.51 15.12
C SER A 95 1.21 -7.95 14.77
N LEU A 96 1.45 -9.26 14.65
CA LEU A 96 2.74 -9.80 14.23
C LEU A 96 3.09 -9.42 12.79
N VAL A 97 2.10 -9.42 11.89
CA VAL A 97 2.30 -8.97 10.51
C VAL A 97 2.73 -7.49 10.46
N ASP A 98 2.13 -6.63 11.29
CA ASP A 98 2.57 -5.23 11.42
C ASP A 98 4.01 -5.11 11.94
N LEU A 99 4.41 -5.92 12.93
CA LEU A 99 5.80 -5.92 13.43
C LEU A 99 6.79 -6.37 12.35
N VAL A 100 6.39 -7.36 11.54
CA VAL A 100 7.16 -7.85 10.40
C VAL A 100 7.33 -6.74 9.35
N ASN A 101 6.27 -5.98 9.05
CA ASN A 101 6.31 -4.80 8.18
C ASN A 101 7.22 -3.69 8.74
N ALA A 102 7.14 -3.42 10.03
CA ALA A 102 8.01 -2.46 10.71
C ALA A 102 9.49 -2.86 10.61
N ASN A 103 9.81 -4.15 10.71
CA ASN A 103 11.18 -4.64 10.53
C ASN A 103 11.69 -4.46 9.09
N ALA A 104 10.83 -4.68 8.09
CA ALA A 104 11.18 -4.38 6.70
C ALA A 104 11.47 -2.88 6.51
N LEU A 105 10.68 -1.99 7.12
CA LEU A 105 10.92 -0.54 7.11
C LEU A 105 12.25 -0.13 7.78
N ILE A 106 12.62 -0.76 8.90
CA ILE A 106 13.95 -0.55 9.51
C ILE A 106 15.05 -0.88 8.50
N THR A 107 14.94 -2.04 7.84
CA THR A 107 15.92 -2.48 6.83
C THR A 107 15.99 -1.51 5.66
N ILE A 108 14.84 -1.00 5.20
CA ILE A 108 14.77 0.02 4.14
C ILE A 108 15.47 1.32 4.58
N SER A 109 15.19 1.80 5.79
CA SER A 109 15.81 2.98 6.37
C SER A 109 17.32 2.85 6.48
N ASP A 110 17.78 1.77 7.10
CA ASP A 110 19.19 1.55 7.44
C ASP A 110 20.04 1.28 6.19
N SER A 111 19.41 0.87 5.08
CA SER A 111 20.09 0.76 3.77
C SER A 111 20.64 2.09 3.24
N GLY A 112 20.10 3.22 3.71
CA GLY A 112 20.47 4.57 3.25
C GLY A 112 20.05 4.91 1.81
N GLN A 113 19.37 4.02 1.10
CA GLN A 113 19.00 4.20 -0.32
C GLN A 113 18.01 5.34 -0.56
N ALA A 114 17.22 5.71 0.45
CA ALA A 114 16.32 6.87 0.36
C ALA A 114 17.08 8.20 0.29
N VAL A 115 18.34 8.23 0.71
CA VAL A 115 19.14 9.45 0.86
C VAL A 115 20.33 9.48 -0.08
N SER A 116 20.99 8.33 -0.28
CA SER A 116 22.14 8.20 -1.16
C SER A 116 22.04 6.91 -1.97
N GLY A 117 21.73 7.06 -3.26
CA GLY A 117 21.71 5.99 -4.24
C GLY A 117 22.97 5.98 -5.10
N ARG A 118 22.89 5.29 -6.25
CA ARG A 118 24.00 5.19 -7.21
C ARG A 118 24.27 6.48 -7.97
N PHE A 119 23.21 7.16 -8.38
CA PHE A 119 23.30 8.33 -9.27
C PHE A 119 23.02 9.66 -8.56
N TYR A 120 22.66 9.61 -7.28
CA TYR A 120 22.21 10.77 -6.53
C TYR A 120 22.50 10.63 -5.05
N SER A 121 22.89 11.74 -4.42
CA SER A 121 23.05 11.86 -2.97
C SER A 121 22.42 13.18 -2.55
N ALA A 122 21.43 13.09 -1.65
CA ALA A 122 20.66 14.24 -1.19
C ALA A 122 21.57 15.30 -0.54
N VAL A 123 21.30 16.58 -0.81
CA VAL A 123 22.09 17.69 -0.25
C VAL A 123 21.96 17.73 1.27
N ARG A 124 20.74 17.51 1.79
CA ARG A 124 20.42 17.47 3.23
C ARG A 124 20.44 16.05 3.80
N LYS A 125 21.33 15.18 3.32
CA LYS A 125 21.41 13.77 3.75
C LYS A 125 21.58 13.51 5.25
N HIS A 126 22.06 14.51 5.99
CA HIS A 126 22.22 14.44 7.44
C HIS A 126 20.89 14.57 8.19
N ILE A 127 19.84 15.13 7.57
CA ILE A 127 18.51 15.28 8.16
C ILE A 127 17.71 14.00 7.87
N ARG A 128 17.90 12.97 8.70
CA ARG A 128 17.21 11.67 8.56
C ARG A 128 16.73 11.14 9.89
N TRP A 129 15.68 10.32 9.84
CA TRP A 129 15.28 9.48 10.97
C TRP A 129 16.07 8.17 10.95
N ASP A 130 16.29 7.58 12.12
CA ASP A 130 16.81 6.23 12.25
C ASP A 130 15.70 5.18 12.00
N GLY A 131 16.07 3.94 11.70
CA GLY A 131 15.11 2.89 11.38
C GLY A 131 14.06 2.67 12.48
N VAL A 132 14.43 2.73 13.75
CA VAL A 132 13.49 2.51 14.88
C VAL A 132 12.46 3.64 14.95
N SER A 133 12.85 4.88 14.65
CA SER A 133 11.91 5.99 14.53
C SER A 133 10.92 5.76 13.38
N ILE A 134 11.38 5.29 12.21
CA ILE A 134 10.51 5.01 11.06
C ILE A 134 9.53 3.87 11.36
N ALA A 135 9.99 2.82 12.04
CA ALA A 135 9.11 1.77 12.55
C ALA A 135 8.06 2.32 13.52
N ALA A 136 8.42 3.24 14.42
CA ALA A 136 7.47 3.87 15.33
C ALA A 136 6.42 4.70 14.57
N TRP A 137 6.84 5.50 13.57
CA TRP A 137 5.91 6.23 12.70
C TRP A 137 4.87 5.32 12.05
N PHE A 138 5.27 4.13 11.60
CA PHE A 138 4.35 3.15 11.02
C PHE A 138 3.46 2.45 12.07
N LEU A 139 4.05 1.94 13.15
CA LEU A 139 3.37 1.10 14.14
C LEU A 139 2.33 1.86 14.99
N PHE A 140 2.57 3.17 15.19
CA PHE A 140 1.68 4.06 15.95
C PHE A 140 0.84 4.97 15.06
N ASN A 141 0.90 4.81 13.73
CA ASN A 141 -0.02 5.49 12.83
C ASN A 141 -1.46 5.01 13.09
N PRO A 142 -2.43 5.91 13.34
CA PRO A 142 -3.83 5.52 13.58
C PRO A 142 -4.42 4.71 12.41
N PHE A 143 -4.00 4.95 11.17
CA PHE A 143 -4.47 4.18 10.02
C PHE A 143 -3.92 2.75 10.00
N THR A 144 -2.66 2.54 10.40
CA THR A 144 -2.10 1.19 10.59
C THR A 144 -2.85 0.45 11.69
N ILE A 145 -3.07 1.11 12.84
CA ILE A 145 -3.77 0.51 13.97
C ILE A 145 -5.21 0.14 13.57
N ALA A 146 -5.94 1.05 12.92
CA ALA A 146 -7.30 0.80 12.46
C ALA A 146 -7.37 -0.33 11.42
N THR A 147 -6.41 -0.40 10.50
CA THR A 147 -6.30 -1.49 9.51
C THR A 147 -6.05 -2.84 10.17
N CYS A 148 -5.14 -2.89 11.16
CA CYS A 148 -4.82 -4.08 11.93
C CYS A 148 -6.05 -4.58 12.71
N LEU A 149 -6.72 -3.68 13.46
CA LEU A 149 -7.92 -4.02 14.23
C LEU A 149 -9.11 -4.39 13.32
N GLY A 150 -9.25 -3.72 12.17
CA GLY A 150 -10.26 -4.03 11.17
C GLY A 150 -10.00 -5.32 10.38
N ARG A 151 -8.83 -5.95 10.59
CA ARG A 151 -8.40 -7.22 9.99
C ARG A 151 -8.39 -7.20 8.45
N SER A 152 -8.06 -6.05 7.85
CA SER A 152 -8.02 -5.93 6.40
C SER A 152 -6.95 -6.85 5.79
N THR A 153 -7.31 -7.64 4.78
CA THR A 153 -6.35 -8.52 4.09
C THR A 153 -5.35 -7.75 3.22
N GLY A 154 -5.59 -6.45 3.01
CA GLY A 154 -4.63 -5.55 2.35
C GLY A 154 -3.25 -5.54 3.03
N VAL A 155 -3.18 -5.86 4.33
CA VAL A 155 -1.92 -5.95 5.07
C VAL A 155 -0.95 -6.98 4.48
N PHE A 156 -1.45 -8.08 3.89
CA PHE A 156 -0.60 -9.09 3.26
C PHE A 156 0.03 -8.59 1.96
N THR A 157 -0.73 -7.81 1.18
CA THR A 157 -0.20 -7.10 0.01
C THR A 157 0.86 -6.09 0.43
N THR A 158 0.60 -5.31 1.49
CA THR A 158 1.58 -4.40 2.09
C THR A 158 2.85 -5.12 2.50
N THR A 159 2.74 -6.29 3.13
CA THR A 159 3.89 -7.13 3.51
C THR A 159 4.70 -7.57 2.31
N GLY A 160 4.05 -8.04 1.24
CA GLY A 160 4.75 -8.39 0.00
C GLY A 160 5.51 -7.19 -0.60
N ILE A 161 4.90 -6.00 -0.62
CA ILE A 161 5.54 -4.77 -1.13
C ILE A 161 6.75 -4.37 -0.27
N LEU A 162 6.60 -4.29 1.05
CA LEU A 162 7.69 -3.87 1.94
C LEU A 162 8.84 -4.87 1.95
N TYR A 163 8.57 -6.18 1.88
CA TYR A 163 9.63 -7.18 1.71
C TYR A 163 10.31 -7.08 0.35
N ALA A 164 9.56 -6.78 -0.72
CA ALA A 164 10.14 -6.56 -2.02
C ALA A 164 11.12 -5.39 -1.98
N PHE A 165 10.76 -4.29 -1.32
CA PHE A 165 11.60 -3.09 -1.20
C PHE A 165 12.82 -3.38 -0.30
N SER A 166 12.61 -3.99 0.87
CA SER A 166 13.67 -4.39 1.80
C SER A 166 14.69 -5.33 1.15
N SER A 167 14.22 -6.29 0.36
CA SER A 167 15.09 -7.23 -0.37
C SER A 167 15.84 -6.53 -1.51
N ALA A 168 15.17 -5.61 -2.22
CA ALA A 168 15.78 -4.82 -3.28
C ALA A 168 16.91 -3.93 -2.77
N VAL A 169 16.70 -3.18 -1.68
CA VAL A 169 17.74 -2.29 -1.12
C VAL A 169 18.91 -3.06 -0.50
N THR A 170 18.69 -4.29 -0.06
CA THR A 170 19.76 -5.18 0.42
C THR A 170 20.45 -5.93 -0.72
N GLY A 171 20.05 -5.71 -1.97
CA GLY A 171 20.65 -6.33 -3.17
C GLY A 171 20.23 -7.79 -3.40
N ASN A 172 19.27 -8.32 -2.64
CA ASN A 172 18.69 -9.63 -2.87
C ASN A 172 17.55 -9.52 -3.90
N SER A 173 17.94 -9.44 -5.17
CA SER A 173 17.01 -9.19 -6.27
C SER A 173 16.04 -10.35 -6.53
N LEU A 174 16.42 -11.59 -6.24
CA LEU A 174 15.54 -12.76 -6.37
C LEU A 174 14.39 -12.69 -5.37
N ASN A 175 14.68 -12.49 -4.08
CA ASN A 175 13.64 -12.34 -3.06
C ASN A 175 12.77 -11.11 -3.33
N ALA A 176 13.35 -10.02 -3.86
CA ALA A 176 12.58 -8.85 -4.25
C ALA A 176 11.50 -9.20 -5.30
N MET A 177 11.85 -9.99 -6.33
CA MET A 177 10.89 -10.40 -7.37
C MET A 177 9.87 -11.40 -6.85
N LEU A 178 10.25 -12.34 -5.98
CA LEU A 178 9.32 -13.29 -5.36
C LEU A 178 8.31 -12.56 -4.46
N SER A 179 8.77 -11.63 -3.62
CA SER A 179 7.89 -10.83 -2.75
C SER A 179 6.97 -9.90 -3.55
N LEU A 180 7.47 -9.31 -4.65
CA LEU A 180 6.63 -8.52 -5.55
C LEU A 180 5.60 -9.40 -6.28
N GLY A 181 6.00 -10.61 -6.69
CA GLY A 181 5.11 -11.62 -7.29
C GLY A 181 3.99 -12.01 -6.33
N LEU A 182 4.29 -12.27 -5.06
CA LEU A 182 3.30 -12.51 -4.02
C LEU A 182 2.35 -11.31 -3.86
N ALA A 183 2.87 -10.09 -3.77
CA ALA A 183 2.03 -8.90 -3.67
C ALA A 183 1.09 -8.74 -4.89
N SER A 184 1.62 -9.00 -6.10
CA SER A 184 0.89 -8.91 -7.37
C SER A 184 -0.12 -10.04 -7.58
N TYR A 185 0.08 -11.17 -6.91
CA TYR A 185 -0.91 -12.24 -6.81
C TYR A 185 -2.05 -11.86 -5.84
N LEU A 186 -1.75 -11.20 -4.73
CA LEU A 186 -2.80 -10.78 -3.79
C LEU A 186 -3.65 -9.60 -4.31
N SER A 187 -3.07 -8.73 -5.14
CA SER A 187 -3.75 -7.60 -5.79
C SER A 187 -3.01 -7.20 -7.07
N ILE A 188 -3.66 -6.60 -8.06
CA ILE A 188 -3.06 -6.38 -9.39
C ILE A 188 -2.04 -5.22 -9.40
N TYR A 189 -2.28 -4.16 -8.63
CA TYR A 189 -1.53 -2.90 -8.70
C TYR A 189 -0.02 -3.00 -8.42
N PRO A 190 0.46 -3.84 -7.48
CA PRO A 190 1.89 -4.02 -7.23
C PRO A 190 2.69 -4.41 -8.47
N ALA A 191 2.08 -5.00 -9.50
CA ALA A 191 2.77 -5.31 -10.76
C ALA A 191 3.38 -4.06 -11.41
N LEU A 192 2.74 -2.88 -11.24
CA LEU A 192 3.23 -1.60 -11.75
C LEU A 192 4.49 -1.09 -11.01
N LEU A 193 4.87 -1.72 -9.90
CA LEU A 193 6.13 -1.40 -9.19
C LEU A 193 7.34 -2.13 -9.79
N PHE A 194 7.13 -3.08 -10.72
CA PHE A 194 8.20 -3.92 -11.26
C PHE A 194 9.36 -3.11 -11.85
N ILE A 195 9.08 -2.16 -12.74
CA ILE A 195 10.12 -1.40 -13.46
C ILE A 195 11.03 -0.62 -12.49
N PRO A 196 10.52 0.26 -11.61
CA PRO A 196 11.39 0.96 -10.67
C PRO A 196 12.06 0.01 -9.66
N LEU A 197 11.42 -1.10 -9.27
CA LEU A 197 12.02 -2.07 -8.35
C LEU A 197 13.20 -2.83 -8.97
N VAL A 198 13.08 -3.28 -10.23
CA VAL A 198 14.17 -3.98 -10.91
C VAL A 198 15.35 -3.05 -11.19
N LEU A 199 15.09 -1.77 -11.45
CA LEU A 199 16.13 -0.74 -11.57
C LEU A 199 16.85 -0.49 -10.24
N LEU A 200 16.12 -0.46 -9.13
CA LEU A 200 16.73 -0.40 -7.78
C LEU A 200 17.62 -1.62 -7.52
N CYS A 201 17.14 -2.83 -7.84
CA CYS A 201 17.91 -4.06 -7.71
C CYS A 201 19.18 -4.04 -8.55
N TYR A 202 19.08 -3.57 -9.80
CA TYR A 202 20.21 -3.43 -10.71
C TYR A 202 21.25 -2.46 -10.16
N ASP A 203 20.82 -1.29 -9.68
CA ASP A 203 21.71 -0.28 -9.11
C ASP A 203 22.45 -0.83 -7.87
N GLN A 204 21.74 -1.54 -6.99
CA GLN A 204 22.35 -2.22 -5.84
C GLN A 204 23.37 -3.27 -6.26
N ARG A 205 23.05 -4.09 -7.26
CA ARG A 205 23.99 -5.09 -7.77
C ARG A 205 25.26 -4.44 -8.27
N VAL A 206 25.15 -3.41 -9.11
CA VAL A 206 26.33 -2.74 -9.68
C VAL A 206 27.17 -2.05 -8.59
N GLN A 207 26.54 -1.44 -7.58
CA GLN A 207 27.27 -0.86 -6.45
C GLN A 207 28.05 -1.92 -5.65
N LYS A 208 27.46 -3.09 -5.41
CA LYS A 208 28.08 -4.16 -4.62
C LYS A 208 29.15 -4.93 -5.37
N THR A 209 28.89 -5.32 -6.62
CA THR A 209 29.80 -6.18 -7.39
C THR A 209 30.80 -5.38 -8.23
N LYS A 210 30.57 -4.07 -8.43
CA LYS A 210 31.32 -3.20 -9.36
C LYS A 210 31.35 -3.69 -10.82
N VAL A 211 30.54 -4.69 -11.17
CA VAL A 211 30.44 -5.24 -12.52
C VAL A 211 29.09 -4.83 -13.13
N SER A 212 29.14 -4.14 -14.26
CA SER A 212 27.96 -3.72 -15.00
C SER A 212 27.57 -4.79 -16.03
N SER A 213 26.54 -5.57 -15.72
CA SER A 213 25.83 -6.33 -16.77
C SER A 213 24.88 -5.41 -17.54
N GLY A 214 24.40 -5.80 -18.72
CA GLY A 214 23.38 -5.02 -19.42
C GLY A 214 22.10 -4.89 -18.59
N VAL A 215 21.51 -3.69 -18.55
CA VAL A 215 20.25 -3.44 -17.80
C VAL A 215 19.11 -4.31 -18.34
N LEU A 216 18.98 -4.39 -19.66
CA LEU A 216 17.91 -5.13 -20.33
C LEU A 216 17.93 -6.64 -20.03
N PRO A 217 19.04 -7.39 -20.21
CA PRO A 217 19.07 -8.81 -19.87
C PRO A 217 18.84 -9.06 -18.37
N PHE A 218 19.35 -8.17 -17.51
CA PHE A 218 19.05 -8.24 -16.07
C PHE A 218 17.55 -8.09 -15.81
N ALA A 219 16.91 -7.09 -16.42
CA ALA A 219 15.48 -6.84 -16.27
C ALA A 219 14.64 -8.01 -16.79
N LEU A 220 14.96 -8.56 -17.97
CA LEU A 220 14.25 -9.70 -18.55
C LEU A 220 14.38 -10.96 -17.67
N GLN A 221 15.57 -11.24 -17.13
CA GLN A 221 15.77 -12.36 -16.21
C GLN A 221 14.90 -12.22 -14.95
N HIS A 222 14.84 -11.02 -14.37
CA HIS A 222 14.05 -10.77 -13.16
C HIS A 222 12.55 -10.71 -13.46
N PHE A 223 12.16 -10.26 -14.65
CA PHE A 223 10.79 -10.35 -15.13
C PHE A 223 10.34 -11.81 -15.23
N ALA A 224 11.19 -12.70 -15.74
CA ALA A 224 10.89 -14.13 -15.79
C ALA A 224 10.67 -14.72 -14.38
N VAL A 225 11.49 -14.35 -13.39
CA VAL A 225 11.29 -14.78 -11.98
C VAL A 225 9.97 -14.25 -11.42
N PHE A 226 9.67 -12.97 -11.66
CA PHE A 226 8.43 -12.33 -11.23
C PHE A 226 7.19 -13.04 -11.80
N ILE A 227 7.17 -13.27 -13.13
CA ILE A 227 6.06 -13.96 -13.79
C ILE A 227 5.98 -15.43 -13.35
N ALA A 228 7.10 -16.13 -13.22
CA ALA A 228 7.13 -17.51 -12.74
C ALA A 228 6.57 -17.63 -11.31
N CYS A 229 6.83 -16.66 -10.45
CA CYS A 229 6.26 -16.61 -9.10
C CYS A 229 4.73 -16.47 -9.15
N ILE A 230 4.20 -15.51 -9.92
CA ILE A 230 2.75 -15.33 -10.08
C ILE A 230 2.12 -16.60 -10.68
N ALA A 231 2.70 -17.15 -11.75
CA ALA A 231 2.21 -18.37 -12.40
C ALA A 231 2.20 -19.55 -11.42
N GLY A 232 3.23 -19.70 -10.59
CA GLY A 232 3.27 -20.72 -9.54
C GLY A 232 2.16 -20.56 -8.51
N LEU A 233 1.94 -19.34 -8.00
CA LEU A 233 0.86 -19.06 -7.02
C LEU A 233 -0.54 -19.27 -7.62
N LEU A 234 -0.74 -18.88 -8.88
CA LEU A 234 -1.97 -19.17 -9.63
C LEU A 234 -2.15 -20.67 -9.87
N GLY A 235 -1.08 -21.39 -10.17
CA GLY A 235 -1.09 -22.85 -10.30
C GLY A 235 -1.53 -23.54 -9.00
N ILE A 236 -0.95 -23.16 -7.86
CA ILE A 236 -1.35 -23.68 -6.54
C ILE A 236 -2.82 -23.34 -6.26
N SER A 237 -3.25 -22.12 -6.59
CA SER A 237 -4.65 -21.70 -6.43
C SER A 237 -5.62 -22.53 -7.27
N THR A 238 -5.21 -22.89 -8.48
CA THR A 238 -5.99 -23.75 -9.38
C THR A 238 -6.09 -25.16 -8.82
N LEU A 239 -5.00 -25.70 -8.26
CA LEU A 239 -5.03 -27.00 -7.58
C LEU A 239 -5.92 -26.99 -6.32
N LEU A 240 -6.04 -25.84 -5.65
CA LEU A 240 -6.87 -25.68 -4.44
C LEU A 240 -8.37 -25.58 -4.76
N ILE A 241 -8.74 -24.76 -5.76
CA ILE A 241 -10.14 -24.43 -6.08
C ILE A 241 -10.72 -25.30 -7.20
N GLY A 242 -9.88 -25.83 -8.09
CA GLY A 242 -10.28 -26.60 -9.28
C GLY A 242 -10.72 -25.74 -10.47
N ASP A 243 -11.47 -24.66 -10.24
CA ASP A 243 -12.00 -23.78 -11.29
C ASP A 243 -11.18 -22.48 -11.47
N PHE A 244 -10.27 -22.50 -12.46
CA PHE A 244 -9.42 -21.35 -12.79
C PHE A 244 -10.20 -20.11 -13.21
N TYR A 245 -11.18 -20.26 -14.10
CA TYR A 245 -11.86 -19.11 -14.71
C TYR A 245 -12.68 -18.34 -13.68
N THR A 246 -13.37 -19.07 -12.80
CA THR A 246 -14.22 -18.46 -11.78
C THR A 246 -13.39 -17.67 -10.78
N PHE A 247 -12.31 -18.22 -10.23
CA PHE A 247 -11.51 -17.46 -9.25
C PHE A 247 -10.77 -16.28 -9.89
N ILE A 248 -10.29 -16.42 -11.14
CA ILE A 248 -9.62 -15.32 -11.84
C ILE A 248 -10.59 -14.16 -12.06
N SER A 249 -11.80 -14.46 -12.55
CA SER A 249 -12.86 -13.46 -12.75
C SER A 249 -13.25 -12.80 -11.43
N ALA A 250 -13.47 -13.60 -10.38
CA ALA A 250 -13.92 -13.10 -9.09
C ALA A 250 -12.84 -12.33 -8.31
N THR A 251 -11.55 -12.64 -8.48
CA THR A 251 -10.44 -12.00 -7.75
C THR A 251 -9.86 -10.82 -8.51
N TYR A 252 -9.54 -11.02 -9.79
CA TYR A 252 -8.83 -10.03 -10.61
C TYR A 252 -9.79 -9.30 -11.55
N GLY A 253 -10.78 -10.01 -12.12
CA GLY A 253 -11.81 -9.39 -12.95
C GLY A 253 -12.60 -8.31 -12.20
N VAL A 254 -12.95 -8.55 -10.93
CA VAL A 254 -13.63 -7.55 -10.07
C VAL A 254 -12.79 -6.30 -9.84
N GLN A 255 -11.46 -6.44 -9.75
CA GLN A 255 -10.56 -5.29 -9.65
C GLN A 255 -10.54 -4.47 -10.95
N LEU A 256 -10.47 -5.14 -12.11
CA LEU A 256 -10.38 -4.50 -13.42
C LEU A 256 -11.70 -3.86 -13.87
N LEU A 257 -12.81 -4.58 -13.72
CA LEU A 257 -14.12 -4.21 -14.23
C LEU A 257 -14.94 -3.39 -13.24
N VAL A 258 -14.52 -3.35 -11.97
CA VAL A 258 -15.15 -2.59 -10.88
C VAL A 258 -16.68 -2.76 -10.81
N PRO A 259 -17.21 -4.01 -10.81
CA PRO A 259 -18.66 -4.24 -10.80
C PRO A 259 -19.30 -3.89 -9.45
N ASP A 260 -18.54 -3.95 -8.36
CA ASP A 260 -19.00 -3.61 -7.01
C ASP A 260 -18.71 -2.14 -6.74
N LEU A 261 -19.76 -1.31 -6.71
CA LEU A 261 -19.67 0.12 -6.46
C LEU A 261 -19.97 0.48 -4.99
N THR A 262 -19.78 -0.48 -4.07
CA THR A 262 -19.89 -0.21 -2.63
C THR A 262 -19.01 1.00 -2.28
N PRO A 263 -19.55 2.00 -1.55
CA PRO A 263 -18.81 3.19 -1.18
C PRO A 263 -17.48 2.85 -0.49
N ASN A 264 -16.46 3.62 -0.81
CA ASN A 264 -15.12 3.54 -0.21
C ASN A 264 -14.46 4.92 -0.30
N VAL A 265 -13.20 5.05 0.12
CA VAL A 265 -12.48 6.34 0.11
C VAL A 265 -11.98 6.77 -1.28
N GLY A 266 -12.23 5.96 -2.30
CA GLY A 266 -11.73 6.16 -3.66
C GLY A 266 -12.64 6.98 -4.55
N LEU A 267 -12.09 7.33 -5.71
CA LEU A 267 -12.74 8.18 -6.72
C LEU A 267 -13.68 7.40 -7.64
N TRP A 268 -13.55 6.07 -7.71
CA TRP A 268 -14.20 5.27 -8.74
C TRP A 268 -15.68 5.02 -8.44
N TRP A 269 -16.01 4.62 -7.21
CA TRP A 269 -17.35 4.08 -6.89
C TRP A 269 -18.48 5.04 -7.26
N TYR A 270 -18.36 6.33 -6.89
CA TYR A 270 -19.40 7.32 -7.14
C TYR A 270 -19.43 7.75 -8.62
N PHE A 271 -18.26 7.94 -9.24
CA PHE A 271 -18.17 8.28 -10.66
C PHE A 271 -18.85 7.22 -11.55
N PHE A 272 -18.59 5.95 -11.27
CA PHE A 272 -19.19 4.84 -12.03
C PHE A 272 -20.66 4.56 -11.68
N ILE A 273 -21.19 5.13 -10.59
CA ILE A 273 -22.64 5.15 -10.33
C ILE A 273 -23.33 6.19 -11.22
N GLU A 274 -22.70 7.35 -11.44
CA GLU A 274 -23.33 8.46 -12.18
C GLU A 274 -23.23 8.32 -13.70
N ILE A 275 -22.32 7.48 -14.20
CA ILE A 275 -22.07 7.35 -15.63
C ILE A 275 -23.08 6.44 -16.33
N PHE A 276 -23.47 6.80 -17.56
CA PHE A 276 -24.25 5.91 -18.41
C PHE A 276 -23.43 4.68 -18.82
N ASP A 277 -24.10 3.53 -18.85
CA ASP A 277 -23.48 2.23 -19.19
C ASP A 277 -22.73 2.25 -20.52
N SER A 278 -23.25 2.95 -21.53
CA SER A 278 -22.62 3.08 -22.85
C SER A 278 -21.21 3.69 -22.81
N PHE A 279 -20.86 4.45 -21.77
CA PHE A 279 -19.53 5.06 -21.60
C PHE A 279 -18.67 4.33 -20.58
N ARG A 280 -19.21 3.33 -19.87
CA ARG A 280 -18.55 2.67 -18.75
C ARG A 280 -17.19 2.08 -19.12
N GLU A 281 -17.14 1.30 -20.21
CA GLU A 281 -15.90 0.65 -20.67
C GLU A 281 -14.82 1.67 -21.07
N PHE A 282 -15.22 2.77 -21.72
CA PHE A 282 -14.30 3.84 -22.08
C PHE A 282 -13.64 4.45 -20.84
N PHE A 283 -14.43 4.81 -19.82
CA PHE A 283 -13.88 5.42 -18.61
C PHE A 283 -13.11 4.44 -17.72
N LEU A 284 -13.46 3.15 -17.71
CA LEU A 284 -12.61 2.12 -17.11
C LEU A 284 -11.21 2.15 -17.75
N GLY A 285 -11.15 2.19 -19.08
CA GLY A 285 -9.90 2.30 -19.82
C GLY A 285 -9.11 3.57 -19.48
N VAL A 286 -9.78 4.72 -19.43
CA VAL A 286 -9.15 6.02 -19.08
C VAL A 286 -8.56 6.00 -17.67
N PHE A 287 -9.31 5.52 -16.68
CA PHE A 287 -8.85 5.52 -15.29
C PHE A 287 -7.67 4.55 -15.08
N TRP A 288 -7.71 3.38 -15.71
CA TRP A 288 -6.58 2.44 -15.70
C TRP A 288 -5.34 2.98 -16.43
N LEU A 289 -5.53 3.59 -17.61
CA LEU A 289 -4.45 4.20 -18.35
C LEU A 289 -3.81 5.35 -17.55
N HIS A 290 -4.64 6.17 -16.89
CA HIS A 290 -4.16 7.24 -16.02
C HIS A 290 -3.29 6.70 -14.89
N LEU A 291 -3.74 5.64 -14.19
CA LEU A 291 -2.97 4.99 -13.13
C LEU A 291 -1.64 4.40 -13.65
N ALA A 292 -1.67 3.69 -14.78
CA ALA A 292 -0.50 3.04 -15.36
C ALA A 292 0.52 4.02 -15.94
N ALA A 293 0.08 5.17 -16.48
CA ALA A 293 0.95 6.16 -17.11
C ALA A 293 2.00 6.74 -16.15
N TYR A 294 1.66 6.88 -14.86
CA TYR A 294 2.57 7.39 -13.85
C TYR A 294 3.81 6.51 -13.64
N MET A 295 3.69 5.18 -13.79
CA MET A 295 4.83 4.26 -13.67
C MET A 295 5.93 4.66 -14.67
N GLY A 296 5.57 4.82 -15.95
CA GLY A 296 6.54 5.18 -16.99
C GLY A 296 7.11 6.58 -16.77
N GLY A 297 6.24 7.58 -16.60
CA GLY A 297 6.64 8.99 -16.46
C GLY A 297 7.56 9.23 -15.26
N LEU A 298 7.20 8.72 -14.08
CA LEU A 298 8.02 8.89 -12.87
C LEU A 298 9.33 8.11 -12.94
N THR A 299 9.31 6.88 -13.48
CA THR A 299 10.53 6.07 -13.57
C THR A 299 11.57 6.72 -14.50
N VAL A 300 11.13 7.34 -15.59
CA VAL A 300 12.01 8.09 -16.49
C VAL A 300 12.51 9.37 -15.83
N ARG A 301 11.60 10.20 -15.28
CA ARG A 301 11.96 11.51 -14.73
C ARG A 301 12.82 11.43 -13.47
N LEU A 302 12.57 10.47 -12.60
CA LEU A 302 13.23 10.30 -11.30
C LEU A 302 14.11 9.05 -11.27
N ARG A 303 14.68 8.65 -12.42
CA ARG A 303 15.53 7.45 -12.54
C ARG A 303 16.69 7.42 -11.55
N ARG A 304 17.20 8.58 -11.12
CA ARG A 304 18.29 8.69 -10.14
C ARG A 304 17.88 8.21 -8.73
N GLN A 305 16.58 8.15 -8.45
CA GLN A 305 15.99 7.85 -7.14
C GLN A 305 14.87 6.79 -7.22
N PRO A 306 15.17 5.53 -7.61
CA PRO A 306 14.13 4.53 -7.86
C PRO A 306 13.29 4.16 -6.62
N LEU A 307 13.85 4.22 -5.40
CA LEU A 307 13.07 4.01 -4.17
C LEU A 307 12.04 5.15 -3.93
N PHE A 308 12.37 6.38 -4.34
CA PHE A 308 11.43 7.50 -4.26
C PHE A 308 10.31 7.37 -5.30
N VAL A 309 10.62 6.85 -6.51
CA VAL A 309 9.60 6.48 -7.50
C VAL A 309 8.64 5.44 -6.93
N LEU A 310 9.16 4.38 -6.31
CA LEU A 310 8.34 3.36 -5.65
C LEU A 310 7.42 3.96 -4.58
N THR A 311 7.96 4.83 -3.72
CA THR A 311 7.17 5.52 -2.68
C THR A 311 6.10 6.42 -3.30
N SER A 312 6.42 7.16 -4.36
CA SER A 312 5.49 8.03 -5.06
C SER A 312 4.35 7.24 -5.72
N LEU A 313 4.66 6.09 -6.35
CA LEU A 313 3.65 5.21 -6.93
C LEU A 313 2.69 4.65 -5.88
N LEU A 314 3.16 4.34 -4.66
CA LEU A 314 2.27 3.94 -3.57
C LEU A 314 1.31 5.07 -3.15
N GLY A 315 1.77 6.32 -3.16
CA GLY A 315 0.89 7.48 -2.97
C GLY A 315 -0.15 7.60 -4.08
N ILE A 316 0.25 7.38 -5.33
CA ILE A 316 -0.66 7.36 -6.49
C ILE A 316 -1.69 6.25 -6.36
N PHE A 317 -1.28 5.05 -5.93
CA PHE A 317 -2.22 3.94 -5.72
C PHE A 317 -3.21 4.25 -4.60
N ALA A 318 -2.80 4.92 -3.52
CA ALA A 318 -3.69 5.34 -2.46
C ALA A 318 -4.76 6.36 -2.91
N ILE A 319 -4.49 7.13 -3.98
CA ILE A 319 -5.41 8.13 -4.54
C ILE A 319 -6.30 7.52 -5.64
N PHE A 320 -5.70 6.80 -6.59
CA PHE A 320 -6.29 6.54 -7.89
C PHE A 320 -6.67 5.08 -8.15
N LYS A 321 -6.36 4.13 -7.25
CA LYS A 321 -6.82 2.75 -7.48
C LYS A 321 -8.35 2.63 -7.26
N PRO A 322 -9.04 1.65 -7.88
CA PRO A 322 -10.48 1.40 -7.75
C PRO A 322 -11.03 1.24 -6.33
N TYR A 323 -10.32 0.47 -5.50
CA TYR A 323 -10.75 0.12 -4.15
C TYR A 323 -9.71 0.52 -3.09
N PRO A 324 -9.39 1.83 -2.94
CA PRO A 324 -8.47 2.28 -1.92
C PRO A 324 -9.10 2.22 -0.54
N SER A 325 -8.23 2.04 0.44
CA SER A 325 -8.54 2.05 1.86
C SER A 325 -7.51 2.88 2.60
N ILE A 326 -7.76 3.15 3.88
CA ILE A 326 -6.76 3.78 4.74
C ILE A 326 -5.48 2.93 4.88
N SER A 327 -5.53 1.62 4.59
CA SER A 327 -4.34 0.75 4.54
C SER A 327 -3.34 1.21 3.48
N ASP A 328 -3.85 1.68 2.33
CA ASP A 328 -3.02 2.12 1.22
C ASP A 328 -2.35 3.46 1.51
N ALA A 329 -3.11 4.39 2.07
CA ALA A 329 -2.58 5.65 2.56
C ALA A 329 -1.56 5.42 3.68
N SER A 330 -1.82 4.47 4.59
CA SER A 330 -0.89 4.14 5.67
C SER A 330 0.44 3.62 5.14
N LEU A 331 0.43 2.78 4.10
CA LEU A 331 1.65 2.29 3.45
C LEU A 331 2.47 3.44 2.83
N TYR A 332 1.82 4.38 2.15
CA TYR A 332 2.49 5.58 1.65
C TYR A 332 3.10 6.41 2.79
N PHE A 333 2.32 6.66 3.85
CA PHE A 333 2.78 7.40 5.03
C PHE A 333 3.90 6.69 5.80
N ALA A 334 3.98 5.36 5.74
CA ALA A 334 5.06 4.59 6.35
C ALA A 334 6.42 4.88 5.72
N LEU A 335 6.44 5.19 4.41
CA LEU A 335 7.66 5.44 3.65
C LEU A 335 8.01 6.93 3.60
N LEU A 336 7.06 7.85 3.75
CA LEU A 336 7.32 9.29 3.76
C LEU A 336 8.42 9.74 4.74
N PRO A 337 8.49 9.24 6.00
CA PRO A 337 9.55 9.58 6.93
C PRO A 337 10.98 9.25 6.46
N LEU A 338 11.15 8.31 5.51
CA LEU A 338 12.46 8.05 4.88
C LEU A 338 13.04 9.31 4.21
N TYR A 339 12.15 10.20 3.76
CA TYR A 339 12.48 11.42 3.04
C TYR A 339 12.43 12.66 3.92
N ARG A 340 12.74 12.53 5.21
CA ARG A 340 12.78 13.66 6.15
C ARG A 340 13.65 14.84 5.68
N HIS A 341 14.66 14.58 4.86
CA HIS A 341 15.52 15.58 4.22
C HIS A 341 14.80 16.47 3.20
N LEU A 342 13.66 16.02 2.64
CA LEU A 342 12.82 16.76 1.72
C LEU A 342 11.80 17.67 2.43
N PHE A 343 11.41 17.36 3.67
CA PHE A 343 10.36 18.09 4.38
C PHE A 343 10.62 19.61 4.48
N PRO A 344 11.86 20.11 4.67
CA PRO A 344 12.11 21.56 4.67
C PRO A 344 11.85 22.25 3.32
N LEU A 345 11.77 21.49 2.22
CA LEU A 345 11.52 22.00 0.87
C LEU A 345 10.05 21.97 0.47
N MET A 346 9.22 21.25 1.25
CA MET A 346 7.78 21.15 1.06
C MET A 346 7.09 22.45 1.49
N ARG A 347 6.10 22.89 0.71
CA ARG A 347 5.43 24.19 0.88
C ARG A 347 4.00 24.07 1.38
N TYR A 348 3.31 23.00 1.03
CA TYR A 348 1.87 22.83 1.23
C TYR A 348 1.53 21.80 2.31
N THR A 349 2.51 21.40 3.12
CA THR A 349 2.35 20.38 4.17
C THR A 349 1.23 20.72 5.16
N PHE A 350 1.14 21.97 5.61
CA PHE A 350 0.06 22.40 6.52
C PHE A 350 -1.33 22.21 5.91
N PHE A 351 -1.51 22.62 4.66
CA PHE A 351 -2.79 22.48 3.96
C PHE A 351 -3.14 21.02 3.71
N ALA A 352 -2.19 20.23 3.23
CA ALA A 352 -2.38 18.81 2.97
C ALA A 352 -2.77 18.03 4.25
N ILE A 353 -2.04 18.24 5.35
CA ILE A 353 -2.34 17.58 6.63
C ILE A 353 -3.70 18.06 7.17
N SER A 354 -4.02 19.35 7.08
CA SER A 354 -5.31 19.88 7.54
C SER A 354 -6.48 19.27 6.77
N ALA A 355 -6.37 19.15 5.44
CA ALA A 355 -7.38 18.50 4.60
C ALA A 355 -7.56 17.02 4.95
N LEU A 356 -6.46 16.29 5.18
CA LEU A 356 -6.50 14.89 5.59
C LEU A 356 -7.13 14.70 6.98
N LEU A 357 -6.79 15.54 7.95
CA LEU A 357 -7.39 15.52 9.29
C LEU A 357 -8.89 15.83 9.23
N TYR A 358 -9.25 16.87 8.48
CA TYR A 358 -10.65 17.23 8.24
C TYR A 358 -11.44 16.06 7.64
N ALA A 359 -10.90 15.44 6.59
CA ALA A 359 -11.54 14.29 5.94
C ALA A 359 -11.63 13.06 6.86
N THR A 360 -10.60 12.80 7.66
CA THR A 360 -10.57 11.67 8.61
C THR A 360 -11.60 11.83 9.72
N LEU A 361 -11.80 13.06 10.22
CA LEU A 361 -12.74 13.35 11.30
C LEU A 361 -14.19 13.35 10.79
N LEU A 362 -14.47 13.97 9.64
CA LEU A 362 -15.83 14.10 9.12
C LEU A 362 -16.29 12.93 8.25
N GLY A 363 -15.38 12.15 7.66
CA GLY A 363 -15.69 10.98 6.82
C GLY A 363 -16.70 10.03 7.47
N PRO A 364 -16.37 9.50 8.66
CA PRO A 364 -17.27 8.59 9.38
C PRO A 364 -18.62 9.21 9.76
N ALA A 365 -18.64 10.52 10.05
CA ALA A 365 -19.85 11.25 10.38
C ALA A 365 -20.76 11.40 9.15
N PHE A 366 -20.21 11.79 8.00
CA PHE A 366 -20.97 11.93 6.76
C PHE A 366 -21.47 10.58 6.24
N TYR A 367 -20.67 9.52 6.37
CA TYR A 367 -21.13 8.16 6.10
C TYR A 367 -22.31 7.79 6.99
N HIS A 368 -22.22 8.10 8.29
CA HIS A 368 -23.29 7.79 9.23
C HIS A 368 -24.58 8.59 8.96
N LEU A 369 -24.47 9.88 8.66
CA LEU A 369 -25.62 10.73 8.32
C LEU A 369 -26.35 10.22 7.08
N TRP A 370 -25.61 9.70 6.11
CA TRP A 370 -26.18 9.10 4.90
C TRP A 370 -26.81 7.73 5.17
N ILE A 371 -26.05 6.77 5.70
CA ILE A 371 -26.48 5.36 5.77
C ILE A 371 -27.43 5.08 6.94
N TYR A 372 -27.20 5.69 8.10
CA TYR A 372 -27.92 5.34 9.33
C TYR A 372 -28.93 6.40 9.75
N ALA A 373 -28.55 7.69 9.71
CA ALA A 373 -29.45 8.76 10.16
C ALA A 373 -30.46 9.19 9.08
N GLY A 374 -30.18 8.94 7.80
CA GLY A 374 -31.03 9.36 6.67
C GLY A 374 -31.14 10.88 6.48
N SER A 375 -30.34 11.67 7.20
CA SER A 375 -30.32 13.13 7.14
C SER A 375 -29.28 13.69 6.16
N GLY A 376 -28.53 12.81 5.49
CA GLY A 376 -27.59 13.14 4.43
C GLY A 376 -27.77 12.24 3.20
N ASN A 377 -27.17 12.61 2.08
CA ASN A 377 -27.11 11.81 0.86
C ASN A 377 -25.67 11.38 0.53
N ALA A 378 -25.53 10.54 -0.49
CA ALA A 378 -24.24 10.01 -0.97
C ALA A 378 -23.22 11.12 -1.29
N ASN A 379 -23.70 12.27 -1.76
CA ASN A 379 -22.86 13.37 -2.22
C ASN A 379 -22.06 13.98 -1.07
N PHE A 380 -22.58 14.01 0.16
CA PHE A 380 -21.81 14.48 1.31
C PHE A 380 -20.62 13.56 1.59
N PHE A 381 -20.85 12.24 1.61
CA PHE A 381 -19.77 11.28 1.80
C PHE A 381 -18.76 11.32 0.63
N TYR A 382 -19.25 11.43 -0.61
CA TYR A 382 -18.36 11.55 -1.75
C TYR A 382 -17.53 12.85 -1.72
N ALA A 383 -18.14 13.98 -1.36
CA ALA A 383 -17.44 15.26 -1.21
C ALA A 383 -16.29 15.18 -0.20
N ILE A 384 -16.48 14.52 0.95
CA ILE A 384 -15.39 14.37 1.92
C ILE A 384 -14.31 13.39 1.44
N THR A 385 -14.66 12.38 0.64
CA THR A 385 -13.64 11.53 -0.05
C THR A 385 -12.87 12.29 -1.13
N LEU A 386 -13.48 13.29 -1.80
CA LEU A 386 -12.75 14.18 -2.70
C LEU A 386 -11.74 15.05 -1.94
N VAL A 387 -12.11 15.54 -0.74
CA VAL A 387 -11.17 16.28 0.13
C VAL A 387 -10.03 15.39 0.61
N TRP A 388 -10.31 14.13 0.95
CA TRP A 388 -9.29 13.12 1.26
C TRP A 388 -8.30 12.93 0.10
N SER A 389 -8.79 12.67 -1.11
CA SER A 389 -7.96 12.50 -2.30
C SER A 389 -7.20 13.78 -2.69
N LEU A 390 -7.79 14.96 -2.49
CA LEU A 390 -7.11 16.24 -2.67
C LEU A 390 -5.94 16.39 -1.69
N GLY A 391 -6.16 16.11 -0.40
CA GLY A 391 -5.12 16.15 0.63
C GLY A 391 -3.94 15.24 0.29
N LEU A 392 -4.22 13.99 -0.13
CA LEU A 392 -3.19 13.05 -0.59
C LEU A 392 -2.47 13.54 -1.85
N SER A 393 -3.21 14.09 -2.81
CA SER A 393 -2.64 14.59 -4.08
C SER A 393 -1.71 15.78 -3.86
N ILE A 394 -2.09 16.72 -2.98
CA ILE A 394 -1.24 17.87 -2.62
C ILE A 394 0.01 17.38 -1.89
N LEU A 395 -0.12 16.45 -0.94
CA LEU A 395 1.02 15.89 -0.23
C LEU A 395 1.99 15.20 -1.21
N LEU A 396 1.47 14.37 -2.12
CA LEU A 396 2.25 13.69 -3.13
C LEU A 396 2.94 14.68 -4.08
N ALA A 397 2.20 15.65 -4.62
CA ALA A 397 2.76 16.65 -5.52
C ALA A 397 3.85 17.50 -4.84
N ASP A 398 3.63 17.89 -3.59
CA ASP A 398 4.58 18.68 -2.79
C ASP A 398 5.85 17.87 -2.45
N THR A 399 5.71 16.57 -2.15
CA THR A 399 6.88 15.69 -1.96
C THR A 399 7.67 15.47 -3.24
N ILE A 400 7.01 15.28 -4.39
CA ILE A 400 7.68 15.18 -5.70
C ILE A 400 8.38 16.50 -6.03
N PHE A 401 7.71 17.64 -5.85
CA PHE A 401 8.32 18.96 -6.02
C PHE A 401 9.58 19.11 -5.15
N ALA A 402 9.50 18.74 -3.88
CA ALA A 402 10.64 18.80 -2.96
C ALA A 402 11.82 17.91 -3.43
N ALA A 403 11.55 16.70 -3.93
CA ALA A 403 12.58 15.83 -4.49
C ALA A 403 13.23 16.43 -5.75
N LEU A 404 12.42 17.00 -6.65
CA LEU A 404 12.91 17.67 -7.86
C LEU A 404 13.75 18.91 -7.52
N ARG A 405 13.33 19.67 -6.51
CA ARG A 405 14.10 20.80 -5.99
C ARG A 405 15.42 20.35 -5.39
N ASP A 406 15.45 19.24 -4.66
CA ASP A 406 16.71 18.71 -4.10
C ASP A 406 17.66 18.17 -5.19
N GLU A 407 17.15 17.58 -6.28
CA GLU A 407 17.95 17.24 -7.46
C GLU A 407 18.55 18.49 -8.10
N TRP A 408 17.74 19.53 -8.27
CA TRP A 408 18.20 20.78 -8.88
C TRP A 408 19.25 21.50 -8.03
N GLU A 409 19.09 21.53 -6.69
CA GLU A 409 20.09 22.08 -5.75
C GLU A 409 21.37 21.22 -5.65
N HIS A 410 21.28 19.93 -5.99
CA HIS A 410 22.44 19.06 -6.14
C HIS A 410 23.23 19.39 -7.41
N ASP A 411 22.54 19.57 -8.54
CA ASP A 411 23.14 19.89 -9.83
C ASP A 411 23.62 21.37 -9.93
N ASN A 412 23.04 22.29 -9.14
CA ASN A 412 23.36 23.73 -9.13
C ASN A 412 23.69 24.23 -7.69
N PRO A 413 24.90 23.96 -7.15
CA PRO A 413 25.25 24.26 -5.77
C PRO A 413 25.14 25.75 -5.38
N GLU A 414 25.38 26.65 -6.32
CA GLU A 414 25.31 28.12 -6.17
C GLU A 414 23.88 28.67 -6.03
N LEU A 415 22.87 27.84 -6.31
CA LEU A 415 21.46 28.19 -6.21
C LEU A 415 20.78 27.62 -4.96
N ARG A 416 21.55 26.94 -4.09
CA ARG A 416 21.05 26.39 -2.82
C ARG A 416 20.42 27.49 -1.95
N GLY A 417 19.24 27.20 -1.43
CA GLY A 417 18.50 28.11 -0.55
C GLY A 417 17.86 29.31 -1.26
N LYS A 418 18.04 29.48 -2.58
CA LYS A 418 17.32 30.51 -3.33
C LYS A 418 15.88 30.09 -3.56
N GLU A 419 14.98 31.08 -3.63
CA GLU A 419 13.60 30.82 -4.00
C GLU A 419 13.52 30.39 -5.47
N VAL A 420 13.14 29.13 -5.69
CA VAL A 420 12.76 28.66 -7.01
C VAL A 420 11.31 29.06 -7.23
N ARG A 421 11.10 30.05 -8.12
CA ARG A 421 9.78 30.32 -8.70
C ARG A 421 9.59 29.33 -9.85
N GLN A 422 8.51 28.55 -9.76
CA GLN A 422 8.03 27.75 -10.87
C GLN A 422 7.52 28.76 -11.90
N VAL A 423 8.21 28.89 -13.03
CA VAL A 423 7.72 29.68 -14.17
C VAL A 423 6.64 28.88 -14.88
#